data_AF-A0A918NMF8-F1
#
_entry.id   AF-A0A918NMF8-F1
#
_cell.length_a   1.000
_cell.length_b   1.000
_cell.length_c   1.000
_cell.angle_alpha   90.00
_cell.angle_beta   90.00
_cell.angle_gamma   90.00
#
_symmetry.space_group_name_H-M   'P 1'
#
loop_
_entity.id
_entity.type
_entity.pdbx_description
1 polymer ?
#
loop_
_entity_poly.entity_id
_entity_poly.type
_entity_poly.pdbx_seq_one_letter_code
_entity_poly.pdbx_strand_id
1 'polypeptide(L)'
;MPEHSDLTPDDRTSGDRMPDGISAGGARRVRLDPTGPVLVEGPVEIVLEDGTLARSDRFMVAVCTCRRSRTLPWCDTSHRARRKPAPADGAGQPRAGHGGRAGRSTAQDGDPR
;
A
#
# COMPACT_ATOMS: atom_id res chain seq x y z
N MET A 1 -63.98 20.83 -44.96
CA MET A 1 -62.83 21.72 -44.76
C MET A 1 -61.76 20.87 -44.08
N PRO A 2 -60.58 20.73 -44.71
CA PRO A 2 -59.87 19.45 -44.79
C PRO A 2 -58.78 19.25 -43.73
N GLU A 3 -58.56 17.96 -43.48
CA GLU A 3 -57.40 17.26 -42.96
C GLU A 3 -56.02 17.89 -43.29
N HIS A 4 -55.21 18.05 -42.23
CA HIS A 4 -53.76 18.17 -42.30
C HIS A 4 -53.20 17.00 -41.50
N SER A 5 -52.84 15.91 -42.17
CA SER A 5 -51.51 15.64 -42.72
C SER A 5 -50.55 15.10 -41.67
N ASP A 6 -50.36 13.78 -41.78
CA ASP A 6 -49.22 13.00 -41.34
C ASP A 6 -47.89 13.73 -41.48
N LEU A 7 -47.15 13.80 -40.38
CA LEU A 7 -45.69 13.81 -40.36
C LEU A 7 -45.25 12.94 -39.19
N THR A 8 -44.86 11.69 -39.46
CA THR A 8 -44.08 10.89 -38.52
C THR A 8 -42.62 11.36 -38.58
N PRO A 9 -41.97 11.61 -37.43
CA PRO A 9 -40.52 11.55 -37.38
C PRO A 9 -40.09 10.16 -36.90
N ASP A 10 -39.96 9.24 -37.85
CA ASP A 10 -39.02 8.13 -37.77
C ASP A 10 -37.63 8.68 -38.15
N ASP A 11 -36.79 9.12 -37.20
CA ASP A 11 -35.34 9.10 -37.45
C ASP A 11 -34.47 9.23 -36.20
N ARG A 12 -33.85 8.10 -35.85
CA ARG A 12 -32.43 7.96 -35.48
C ARG A 12 -31.84 9.04 -34.56
N THR A 13 -31.86 8.76 -33.26
CA THR A 13 -30.66 9.03 -32.45
C THR A 13 -30.04 7.71 -32.03
N SER A 14 -29.44 7.04 -33.01
CA SER A 14 -28.22 6.27 -32.77
C SER A 14 -27.12 7.29 -32.47
N GLY A 15 -27.21 7.95 -31.33
CA GLY A 15 -26.20 8.88 -30.83
C GLY A 15 -25.30 8.11 -29.89
N ASP A 16 -24.33 7.40 -30.47
CA ASP A 16 -22.97 7.31 -29.95
C ASP A 16 -22.88 7.14 -28.42
N ARG A 17 -22.86 5.89 -27.98
CA ARG A 17 -22.45 5.51 -26.62
C ARG A 17 -20.99 5.92 -26.43
N MET A 18 -20.78 7.20 -26.15
CA MET A 18 -19.48 7.74 -25.80
C MET A 18 -19.05 7.02 -24.52
N PRO A 19 -17.84 6.42 -24.49
CA PRO A 19 -17.35 5.80 -23.27
C PRO A 19 -17.36 6.86 -22.18
N ASP A 20 -17.68 6.44 -20.96
CA ASP A 20 -17.90 7.24 -19.76
C ASP A 20 -16.58 7.87 -19.25
N GLY A 21 -15.83 8.48 -20.18
CA GLY A 21 -14.54 9.11 -20.03
C GLY A 21 -14.66 10.26 -19.06
N ILE A 22 -14.21 9.96 -17.84
CA ILE A 22 -14.28 10.80 -16.63
C ILE A 22 -15.72 11.02 -16.18
N SER A 23 -16.39 9.94 -15.74
CA SER A 23 -17.63 10.06 -14.96
C SER A 23 -17.43 11.08 -13.83
N ALA A 24 -18.35 12.03 -13.70
CA ALA A 24 -18.42 13.08 -12.68
C ALA A 24 -18.59 12.56 -11.23
N GLY A 25 -18.13 11.34 -10.94
CA GLY A 25 -17.98 10.80 -9.61
C GLY A 25 -16.79 11.47 -8.93
N GLY A 26 -16.91 11.75 -7.64
CA GLY A 26 -15.88 12.41 -6.85
C GLY A 26 -14.49 11.76 -6.96
N ALA A 27 -13.48 12.47 -6.43
CA ALA A 27 -12.12 11.95 -6.39
C ALA A 27 -12.08 10.54 -5.78
N ARG A 28 -11.54 9.57 -6.52
CA ARG A 28 -11.32 8.22 -6.00
C ARG A 28 -10.25 8.28 -4.92
N ARG A 29 -10.52 7.73 -3.74
CA ARG A 29 -9.54 7.72 -2.66
C ARG A 29 -8.45 6.70 -2.94
N VAL A 30 -7.21 7.16 -2.86
CA VAL A 30 -6.00 6.33 -2.94
C VAL A 30 -5.22 6.48 -1.65
N ARG A 31 -4.83 5.35 -1.03
CA ARG A 31 -3.94 5.34 0.14
C ARG A 31 -2.65 4.62 -0.22
N LEU A 32 -1.53 5.25 0.11
CA LEU A 32 -0.21 4.68 -0.09
C LEU A 32 0.24 4.02 1.21
N ASP A 33 0.56 2.73 1.16
CA ASP A 33 1.36 2.08 2.22
C ASP A 33 2.84 2.15 1.83
N PRO A 34 3.72 2.82 2.62
CA PRO A 34 5.13 2.98 2.26
C PRO A 34 5.88 1.66 2.06
N THR A 35 5.39 0.56 2.64
CA THR A 35 6.04 -0.76 2.60
C THR A 35 5.18 -1.83 1.91
N GLY A 36 4.07 -1.41 1.30
CA GLY A 36 2.97 -2.28 0.96
C GLY A 36 2.24 -1.82 -0.31
N PRO A 37 1.04 -2.34 -0.53
CA PRO A 37 0.28 -2.03 -1.73
C PRO A 37 -0.28 -0.61 -1.70
N VAL A 38 -0.67 -0.12 -2.88
CA VAL A 38 -1.56 1.02 -3.00
C VAL A 38 -2.99 0.52 -2.81
N LEU A 39 -3.73 1.12 -1.88
CA LEU A 39 -5.15 0.83 -1.66
C LEU A 39 -5.99 1.82 -2.44
N VAL A 40 -6.86 1.32 -3.32
CA VAL A 40 -7.72 2.12 -4.19
C VAL A 40 -9.18 1.79 -3.89
N GLU A 41 -10.01 2.81 -3.71
CA GLU A 41 -11.45 2.66 -3.66
C GLU A 41 -11.99 2.22 -5.03
N GLY A 42 -12.62 1.04 -5.07
CA GLY A 42 -13.08 0.43 -6.31
C GLY A 42 -14.55 0.72 -6.65
N PRO A 43 -15.05 0.17 -7.77
CA PRO A 43 -14.38 -0.77 -8.68
C PRO A 43 -13.23 -0.13 -9.48
N VAL A 44 -12.23 -0.93 -9.87
CA VAL A 44 -11.06 -0.45 -10.63
C VAL A 44 -10.78 -1.29 -11.86
N GLU A 45 -10.24 -0.64 -12.89
CA GLU A 45 -9.65 -1.24 -14.08
C GLU A 45 -8.22 -0.75 -14.22
N ILE A 46 -7.28 -1.67 -14.42
CA ILE A 46 -5.85 -1.38 -14.58
C ILE A 46 -5.42 -1.87 -15.95
N VAL A 47 -4.88 -0.95 -16.74
CA VAL A 47 -4.18 -1.25 -17.99
C VAL A 47 -2.72 -1.59 -17.64
N LEU A 48 -2.29 -2.79 -17.99
CA LEU A 48 -0.91 -3.24 -17.85
C LEU A 48 -0.06 -2.76 -19.04
N GLU A 49 1.26 -2.85 -18.92
CA GLU A 49 2.20 -2.41 -19.97
C GLU A 49 2.05 -3.20 -21.28
N ASP A 50 1.57 -4.44 -21.22
CA ASP A 50 1.27 -5.30 -22.37
C ASP A 50 -0.10 -5.00 -23.00
N GLY A 51 -0.85 -4.03 -22.47
CA GLY A 51 -2.20 -3.69 -22.89
C GLY A 51 -3.29 -4.57 -22.27
N THR A 52 -2.95 -5.54 -21.42
CA THR A 52 -3.93 -6.39 -20.73
C THR A 52 -4.75 -5.55 -19.73
N LEU A 53 -6.07 -5.75 -19.74
CA LEU A 53 -6.99 -5.13 -18.77
C LEU A 53 -7.25 -6.07 -17.59
N ALA A 54 -6.86 -5.63 -16.39
CA ALA A 54 -7.17 -6.30 -15.14
C ALA A 54 -8.25 -5.54 -14.38
N ARG A 55 -9.39 -6.18 -14.12
CA ARG A 55 -10.56 -5.57 -13.45
C ARG A 55 -10.79 -6.17 -12.07
N SER A 56 -11.15 -5.33 -11.11
CA SER A 56 -11.68 -5.74 -9.81
C SER A 56 -12.93 -4.96 -9.47
N ASP A 57 -13.97 -5.68 -9.06
CA ASP A 57 -15.27 -5.17 -8.63
C ASP A 57 -15.36 -4.91 -7.12
N ARG A 58 -14.26 -5.13 -6.39
CA ARG A 58 -14.22 -4.95 -4.93
C ARG A 58 -14.23 -3.46 -4.58
N PHE A 59 -14.85 -3.12 -3.45
CA PHE A 59 -14.90 -1.76 -2.92
C PHE A 59 -13.55 -1.20 -2.50
N MET A 60 -12.59 -2.06 -2.16
CA MET A 60 -11.21 -1.69 -1.83
C MET A 60 -10.27 -2.69 -2.50
N VAL A 61 -9.33 -2.17 -3.29
CA VAL A 61 -8.45 -2.97 -4.14
C VAL A 61 -7.00 -2.65 -3.78
N ALA A 62 -6.21 -3.71 -3.54
CA ALA A 62 -4.81 -3.59 -3.21
C ALA A 62 -3.95 -3.83 -4.46
N VAL A 63 -3.34 -2.76 -4.98
CA VAL A 63 -2.45 -2.80 -6.15
C VAL A 63 -1.01 -3.00 -5.70
N CYS A 64 -0.34 -3.97 -6.31
CA CYS A 64 1.02 -4.34 -5.97
C CYS A 64 2.02 -3.32 -6.50
N THR A 65 2.86 -2.79 -5.60
CA THR A 65 4.01 -1.93 -5.93
C THR A 65 5.35 -2.65 -5.79
N CYS A 66 5.35 -3.80 -5.12
CA CYS A 66 6.57 -4.49 -4.74
C CYS A 66 7.09 -5.50 -5.78
N ARG A 67 6.35 -5.71 -6.87
CA ARG A 67 6.63 -6.63 -7.98
C ARG A 67 6.92 -8.09 -7.59
N ARG A 68 6.49 -8.51 -6.40
CA ARG A 68 6.67 -9.89 -5.90
C ARG A 68 5.40 -10.73 -5.93
N SER A 69 4.27 -10.12 -6.30
CA SER A 69 3.02 -10.85 -6.38
C SER A 69 3.05 -11.82 -7.55
N ARG A 70 2.45 -13.00 -7.34
CA ARG A 70 2.21 -13.98 -8.41
C ARG A 70 0.98 -13.66 -9.25
N THR A 71 0.21 -12.66 -8.86
CA THR A 71 -1.07 -12.27 -9.46
C THR A 71 -1.08 -10.78 -9.78
N LEU A 72 0.01 -10.26 -10.37
CA LEU A 72 0.06 -8.87 -10.82
C LEU A 72 -1.18 -8.56 -11.69
N PRO A 73 -1.80 -7.38 -11.52
CA PRO A 73 -1.38 -6.23 -10.71
C PRO A 73 -1.81 -6.28 -9.23
N TRP A 74 -2.45 -7.35 -8.77
CA TRP A 74 -3.04 -7.44 -7.42
C TRP A 74 -2.03 -7.80 -6.35
N CYS A 75 -2.22 -7.32 -5.12
CA CYS A 75 -1.39 -7.70 -3.99
C CYS A 75 -1.86 -9.02 -3.36
N ASP A 76 -0.97 -10.02 -3.33
CA ASP A 76 -1.15 -11.35 -2.72
C ASP A 76 -0.44 -11.48 -1.37
N THR A 77 -0.11 -10.35 -0.72
CA THR A 77 0.69 -10.23 0.52
C THR A 77 2.18 -10.60 0.42
N SER A 78 2.70 -10.91 -0.77
CA SER A 78 4.13 -11.19 -1.00
C SER A 78 5.07 -10.06 -0.56
N HIS A 79 4.55 -8.84 -0.35
CA HIS A 79 5.32 -7.72 0.20
C HIS A 79 5.89 -8.03 1.59
N ARG A 80 5.16 -8.77 2.43
CA ARG A 80 5.49 -9.10 3.83
C ARG A 80 6.72 -9.99 3.98
N ALA A 81 7.11 -10.71 2.93
CA ALA A 81 8.32 -11.53 2.93
C ALA A 81 9.61 -10.70 3.17
N ARG A 82 9.56 -9.36 3.14
CA ARG A 82 10.60 -8.52 3.74
C ARG A 82 10.43 -8.49 5.26
N ARG A 83 10.79 -9.57 5.95
CA ARG A 83 11.44 -9.38 7.26
C ARG A 83 12.80 -8.76 6.93
N LYS A 84 12.99 -7.48 7.26
CA LYS A 84 14.32 -6.86 7.25
C LYS A 84 15.28 -7.80 8.00
N PRO A 85 16.51 -8.07 7.51
CA PRO A 85 17.54 -8.45 8.47
C PRO A 85 17.58 -7.33 9.52
N ALA A 86 17.53 -7.71 10.79
CA ALA A 86 17.81 -6.76 11.87
C ALA A 86 19.09 -5.99 11.51
N PRO A 87 19.19 -4.69 11.83
CA PRO A 87 20.48 -4.03 11.72
C PRO A 87 21.50 -4.91 12.44
N ALA A 88 22.57 -5.29 11.73
CA ALA A 88 23.72 -5.87 12.39
C ALA A 88 24.28 -4.77 13.28
N ASP A 89 23.93 -4.80 14.57
CA ASP A 89 24.58 -4.00 15.60
C ASP A 89 26.00 -4.56 15.80
N GLY A 90 26.83 -4.33 14.78
CA GLY A 90 28.27 -4.48 14.81
C GLY A 90 28.91 -3.20 15.35
N ALA A 91 28.62 -2.88 16.61
CA ALA A 91 29.51 -2.10 17.44
C ALA A 91 29.93 -3.00 18.60
N GLY A 92 31.08 -3.65 18.42
CA GLY A 92 31.73 -4.41 19.47
C GLY A 92 31.96 -3.53 20.69
N GLN A 93 31.33 -3.86 21.80
CA GLN A 93 31.80 -3.44 23.11
C GLN A 93 32.77 -4.52 23.61
N PRO A 94 34.03 -4.19 23.94
CA PRO A 94 34.90 -5.15 24.59
C PRO A 94 34.28 -5.58 25.92
N ARG A 95 34.22 -6.89 26.15
CA ARG A 95 33.80 -7.49 27.41
C ARG A 95 34.83 -7.10 28.48
N ALA A 96 34.51 -6.09 29.30
CA ALA A 96 35.21 -5.86 30.55
C ALA A 96 34.93 -7.05 31.49
N GLY A 97 35.99 -7.75 31.87
CA GLY A 97 35.94 -8.94 32.70
C GLY A 97 35.35 -8.68 34.09
N HIS A 98 34.49 -9.58 34.53
CA HIS A 98 34.16 -9.80 35.93
C HIS A 98 35.40 -10.37 36.64
N GLY A 99 36.14 -9.51 37.33
CA GLY A 99 37.26 -9.87 38.20
C GLY A 99 37.15 -9.16 39.54
N GLY A 100 37.07 -9.96 40.61
CA GLY A 100 37.60 -9.59 41.93
C GLY A 100 36.67 -8.82 42.87
N ARG A 101 36.03 -9.54 43.79
CA ARG A 101 35.50 -8.97 45.04
C ARG A 101 36.61 -8.95 46.09
N ALA A 102 37.20 -7.79 46.36
CA ALA A 102 38.08 -7.51 47.50
C ALA A 102 37.98 -6.01 47.82
N GLY A 103 37.84 -5.50 49.04
CA GLY A 103 37.62 -6.03 50.38
C GLY A 103 36.93 -4.91 51.19
N ARG A 104 36.17 -5.25 52.24
CA ARG A 104 35.56 -4.23 53.11
C ARG A 104 36.65 -3.66 54.03
N SER A 105 36.93 -2.38 53.86
CA SER A 105 37.73 -1.56 54.76
C SER A 105 36.99 -1.38 56.09
N THR A 106 37.55 -1.88 57.19
CA THR A 106 37.21 -1.38 58.53
C THR A 106 38.25 -0.33 58.90
N ALA A 107 37.77 0.90 59.06
CA ALA A 107 38.50 2.02 59.61
C ALA A 107 39.17 1.61 60.93
N GLN A 108 40.44 1.98 61.08
CA GLN A 108 41.08 2.06 62.37
C GLN A 108 41.04 3.54 62.75
N ASP A 109 40.10 3.87 63.62
CA ASP A 109 40.07 5.15 64.32
C ASP A 109 41.28 5.20 65.25
N GLY A 110 42.12 6.22 65.08
CA GLY A 110 43.26 6.48 65.95
C GLY A 110 42.78 6.99 67.31
N ASP A 111 43.26 6.37 68.38
CA ASP A 111 43.15 6.88 69.75
C ASP A 111 44.57 7.25 70.24
N PRO A 112 44.86 8.54 70.47
CA PRO A 112 46.15 8.98 70.97
C PRO A 112 46.13 9.09 72.50
N ARG A 113 46.94 8.30 73.22
CA ARG A 113 47.66 8.68 74.47
C ARG A 113 48.84 7.76 74.77
#